data_AF-A0A0G0EZ71-F1
#
_entry.id   AF-A0A0G0EZ71-F1
#
_cell.length_a   1.000
_cell.length_b   1.000
_cell.length_c   1.000
_cell.angle_alpha   90.00
_cell.angle_beta   90.00
_cell.angle_gamma   90.00
#
_symmetry.space_group_name_H-M   'P 1'
#
loop_
_entity.id
_entity.type
_entity.pdbx_description
1 polymer ?
#
loop_
_entity_poly.entity_id
_entity_poly.type
_entity_poly.pdbx_seq_one_letter_code
_entity_poly.pdbx_strand_id
1 'polypeptide(L)'
;LRTDSNAFAYGIKNNSNAIVYLASSGDPAMTRANSNAIVSWIKSTSNTANWLNTRVRTDSNAFAFNIKNNSNAIIYLGNTTNGLEQQITNNSNAIKYQADHFVTINNGKLTALGGVTGTTAIAGRGILSSPIDLQGGTLTLGSDMILSNQTTVDSSGNFDLQSNAMVFGGNLTLPTNVAIKVISSGVLDGQGNELKNAINSKLIIDSNVTLTLRNLNWRAAGSPQIEMRSPTSKLTLQNTALCFDRDYSFTQGQLFIQDDVFITGTNKFSYVSTETSYIAPHSTLYFDKNTTFSYSPRLITRHTQSERNLIKMTDATSEIYFDECTLQLPDSGWQLTSGTIYFENKVTVYGNTTQENSFEIGNGLASGDMNIQLLSGALLNNFGYIYYNPSN
;
A
#
# COMPACT_ATOMS: atom_id res chain seq x y z
N LEU A 1 35.86 82.98 -2.76
CA LEU A 1 35.40 83.49 -4.08
C LEU A 1 35.45 85.01 -4.17
N ARG A 2 34.62 85.78 -3.44
CA ARG A 2 34.60 87.26 -3.54
C ARG A 2 35.86 87.96 -2.98
N THR A 3 36.45 87.42 -1.91
CA THR A 3 37.68 87.93 -1.28
C THR A 3 38.93 87.66 -2.13
N ASP A 4 39.00 86.51 -2.78
CA ASP A 4 40.16 86.09 -3.60
C ASP A 4 40.22 86.87 -4.92
N SER A 5 39.06 87.16 -5.52
CA SER A 5 38.96 88.01 -6.71
C SER A 5 39.40 89.46 -6.45
N ASN A 6 39.10 90.00 -5.25
CA ASN A 6 39.52 91.35 -4.88
C ASN A 6 41.03 91.44 -4.63
N ALA A 7 41.63 90.44 -3.99
CA ALA A 7 43.08 90.35 -3.79
C ALA A 7 43.83 90.23 -5.14
N PHE A 8 43.29 89.44 -6.08
CA PHE A 8 43.84 89.28 -7.43
C PHE A 8 43.79 90.61 -8.22
N ALA A 9 42.65 91.30 -8.20
CA ALA A 9 42.48 92.60 -8.86
C ALA A 9 43.40 93.69 -8.26
N TYR A 10 43.57 93.71 -6.93
CA TYR A 10 44.53 94.60 -6.26
C TYR A 10 45.98 94.29 -6.62
N GLY A 11 46.35 93.01 -6.69
CA GLY A 11 47.69 92.58 -7.12
C GLY A 11 48.01 93.01 -8.56
N ILE A 12 47.05 92.85 -9.49
CA ILE A 12 47.18 93.33 -10.87
C ILE A 12 47.37 94.85 -10.90
N LYS A 13 46.52 95.60 -10.19
CA LYS A 13 46.57 97.07 -10.14
C LYS A 13 47.92 97.57 -9.61
N ASN A 14 48.43 96.99 -8.53
CA ASN A 14 49.72 97.38 -7.93
C ASN A 14 50.89 97.08 -8.87
N ASN A 15 50.87 95.94 -9.55
CA ASN A 15 51.90 95.57 -10.51
C ASN A 15 51.87 96.45 -11.78
N SER A 16 50.68 96.77 -12.30
CA SER A 16 50.52 97.74 -13.40
C SER A 16 51.04 99.12 -13.02
N ASN A 17 50.76 99.61 -11.82
CA ASN A 17 51.29 100.88 -11.32
C ASN A 17 52.83 100.88 -11.20
N ALA A 18 53.41 99.77 -10.74
CA ALA A 18 54.87 99.62 -10.65
C ALA A 18 55.54 99.61 -12.04
N ILE A 19 54.91 99.01 -13.06
CA ILE A 19 55.42 99.06 -14.44
C ILE A 19 55.41 100.49 -14.99
N VAL A 20 54.32 101.23 -14.78
CA VAL A 20 54.20 102.63 -15.24
C VAL A 20 55.26 103.52 -14.58
N TYR A 21 55.50 103.33 -13.28
CA TYR A 21 56.53 104.06 -12.54
C TYR A 21 57.94 103.75 -13.04
N LEU A 22 58.29 102.47 -13.19
CA LEU A 22 59.62 102.03 -13.64
C LEU A 22 59.92 102.39 -15.11
N ALA A 23 58.88 102.44 -15.96
CA ALA A 23 59.00 102.92 -17.33
C ALA A 23 59.29 104.42 -17.40
N SER A 24 58.78 105.21 -16.44
CA SER A 24 59.01 106.66 -16.34
C SER A 24 60.36 107.04 -15.71
N SER A 25 60.97 106.15 -14.93
CA SER A 25 62.27 106.38 -14.26
C SER A 25 63.49 106.03 -15.13
N GLY A 26 63.28 105.52 -16.35
CA GLY A 26 64.35 105.26 -17.32
C GLY A 26 65.20 104.01 -17.04
N ASP A 27 64.72 103.04 -16.23
CA ASP A 27 65.42 101.77 -15.96
C ASP A 27 64.71 100.57 -16.65
N PRO A 28 65.18 100.16 -17.84
CA PRO A 28 64.60 99.05 -18.59
C PRO A 28 64.81 97.68 -17.91
N ALA A 29 65.82 97.53 -17.05
CA ALA A 29 66.13 96.26 -16.41
C ALA A 29 65.09 95.91 -15.35
N MET A 30 64.74 96.87 -14.48
CA MET A 30 63.71 96.69 -13.46
C MET A 30 62.30 96.53 -14.06
N THR A 31 61.99 97.28 -15.12
CA THR A 31 60.72 97.13 -15.86
C THR A 31 60.57 95.72 -16.44
N ARG A 32 61.64 95.15 -17.03
CA ARG A 32 61.68 93.77 -17.52
C ARG A 32 61.57 92.75 -16.40
N ALA A 33 62.26 92.96 -15.27
CA ALA A 33 62.19 92.06 -14.12
C ALA A 33 60.78 91.96 -13.55
N ASN A 34 60.08 93.09 -13.41
CA ASN A 34 58.70 93.11 -12.93
C ASN A 34 57.73 92.43 -13.92
N SER A 35 57.88 92.69 -15.22
CA SER A 35 57.09 92.02 -16.26
C SER A 35 57.33 90.50 -16.29
N ASN A 36 58.59 90.07 -16.11
CA ASN A 36 58.95 88.66 -16.03
C ASN A 36 58.37 87.97 -14.78
N ALA A 37 58.28 88.68 -13.64
CA ALA A 37 57.65 88.16 -12.42
C ALA A 37 56.14 87.91 -12.63
N ILE A 38 55.44 88.82 -13.33
CA ILE A 38 54.02 88.65 -13.69
C ILE A 38 53.85 87.44 -14.62
N VAL A 39 54.67 87.35 -15.66
CA VAL A 39 54.63 86.22 -16.60
C VAL A 39 54.90 84.89 -15.87
N SER A 40 55.85 84.87 -14.94
CA SER A 40 56.15 83.69 -14.11
C SER A 40 54.95 83.29 -13.24
N TRP A 41 54.30 84.26 -12.57
CA TRP A 41 53.14 84.01 -11.72
C TRP A 41 51.93 83.52 -12.51
N ILE A 42 51.66 84.10 -13.68
CA ILE A 42 50.63 83.63 -14.61
C ILE A 42 50.93 82.19 -15.05
N LYS A 43 52.17 81.89 -15.48
CA LYS A 43 52.59 80.54 -15.87
C LYS A 43 52.40 79.54 -14.73
N SER A 44 52.81 79.88 -13.51
CA SER A 44 52.65 79.02 -12.33
C SER A 44 51.17 78.75 -12.02
N THR A 45 50.33 79.79 -12.09
CA THR A 45 48.89 79.68 -11.85
C THR A 45 48.21 78.85 -12.93
N SER A 46 48.53 79.08 -14.20
CA SER A 46 48.03 78.30 -15.33
C SER A 46 48.46 76.83 -15.26
N ASN A 47 49.71 76.56 -14.87
CA ASN A 47 50.20 75.19 -14.68
C ASN A 47 49.46 74.48 -13.53
N THR A 48 49.20 75.19 -12.43
CA THR A 48 48.42 74.65 -11.30
C THR A 48 46.98 74.36 -11.70
N ALA A 49 46.33 75.27 -12.45
CA ALA A 49 44.98 75.08 -12.96
C ALA A 49 44.90 73.89 -13.95
N ASN A 50 45.89 73.74 -14.84
CA ASN A 50 45.98 72.61 -15.75
C ASN A 50 46.19 71.29 -14.99
N TRP A 51 47.06 71.28 -13.96
CA TRP A 51 47.27 70.09 -13.14
C TRP A 51 46.00 69.70 -12.37
N LEU A 52 45.29 70.67 -11.78
CA LEU A 52 44.01 70.44 -11.11
C LEU A 52 42.97 69.89 -12.09
N ASN A 53 42.88 70.46 -13.31
CA ASN A 53 41.98 69.96 -14.35
C ASN A 53 42.29 68.49 -14.71
N THR A 54 43.56 68.17 -14.95
CA THR A 54 43.98 66.78 -15.23
C THR A 54 43.65 65.86 -14.06
N ARG A 55 43.92 66.27 -12.82
CA ARG A 55 43.62 65.47 -11.63
C ARG A 55 42.12 65.23 -11.45
N VAL A 56 41.31 66.28 -11.55
CA VAL A 56 39.84 66.20 -11.47
C VAL A 56 39.30 65.25 -12.55
N ARG A 57 39.82 65.33 -13.78
CA ARG A 57 39.43 64.41 -14.86
C ARG A 57 39.81 62.96 -14.54
N THR A 58 41.04 62.72 -14.08
CA THR A 58 41.50 61.38 -13.71
C THR A 58 40.66 60.80 -12.58
N ASP A 59 40.42 61.58 -11.52
CA ASP A 59 39.62 61.14 -10.37
C ASP A 59 38.17 60.88 -10.80
N SER A 60 37.57 61.78 -11.59
CA SER A 60 36.20 61.59 -12.13
C SER A 60 36.07 60.34 -12.99
N ASN A 61 37.07 60.06 -13.84
CA ASN A 61 37.11 58.85 -14.66
C ASN A 61 37.25 57.58 -13.78
N ALA A 62 38.07 57.64 -12.73
CA ALA A 62 38.22 56.53 -11.78
C ALA A 62 36.92 56.25 -11.00
N PHE A 63 36.23 57.31 -10.54
CA PHE A 63 34.92 57.20 -9.92
C PHE A 63 33.87 56.59 -10.87
N ALA A 64 33.79 57.08 -12.11
CA ALA A 64 32.87 56.56 -13.11
C ALA A 64 33.12 55.08 -13.43
N PHE A 65 34.39 54.68 -13.53
CA PHE A 65 34.78 53.29 -13.76
C PHE A 65 34.37 52.38 -12.59
N ASN A 66 34.60 52.80 -11.35
CA ASN A 66 34.21 52.04 -10.16
C ASN A 66 32.68 51.92 -10.02
N ILE A 67 31.93 52.99 -10.31
CA ILE A 67 30.46 52.94 -10.33
C ILE A 67 29.99 51.91 -11.36
N LYS A 68 30.55 51.93 -12.57
CA LYS A 68 30.20 50.96 -13.62
C LYS A 68 30.46 49.51 -13.18
N ASN A 69 31.60 49.24 -12.56
CA ASN A 69 31.94 47.90 -12.08
C ASN A 69 30.98 47.42 -10.97
N ASN A 70 30.67 48.29 -10.00
CA ASN A 70 29.74 47.95 -8.93
C ASN A 70 28.32 47.71 -9.46
N SER A 71 27.84 48.52 -10.41
CA SER A 71 26.53 48.32 -11.05
C SER A 71 26.47 46.99 -11.79
N ASN A 72 27.52 46.61 -12.53
CA ASN A 72 27.58 45.31 -13.20
C ASN A 72 27.58 44.14 -12.20
N ALA A 73 28.29 44.25 -11.08
CA ALA A 73 28.30 43.24 -10.04
C ALA A 73 26.92 43.05 -9.38
N ILE A 74 26.20 44.15 -9.12
CA ILE A 74 24.84 44.12 -8.57
C ILE A 74 23.87 43.42 -9.53
N ILE A 75 23.93 43.74 -10.84
CA ILE A 75 23.09 43.10 -11.85
C ILE A 75 23.38 41.59 -11.92
N TYR A 76 24.66 41.20 -11.90
CA TYR A 76 25.05 39.79 -11.90
C TYR A 76 24.48 39.06 -10.68
N LEU A 77 24.59 39.66 -9.49
CA LEU A 77 24.06 39.09 -8.24
C LEU A 77 22.52 38.96 -8.26
N GLY A 78 21.82 39.94 -8.84
CA GLY A 78 20.37 39.87 -9.00
C GLY A 78 19.95 38.72 -9.92
N ASN A 79 20.65 38.55 -11.04
CA ASN A 79 20.37 37.45 -11.98
C ASN A 79 20.63 36.07 -11.38
N THR A 80 21.71 35.90 -10.61
CA THR A 80 22.00 34.62 -9.93
C THR A 80 20.98 34.31 -8.83
N THR A 81 20.52 35.33 -8.09
CA THR A 81 19.48 35.16 -7.06
C THR A 81 18.15 34.70 -7.67
N ASN A 82 17.72 35.31 -8.78
CA ASN A 82 16.52 34.88 -9.51
C ASN A 82 16.63 33.43 -10.02
N GLY A 83 17.82 33.02 -10.48
CA GLY A 83 18.07 31.64 -10.91
C GLY A 83 17.96 30.65 -9.74
N LEU A 84 18.47 31.00 -8.56
CA LEU A 84 18.37 30.18 -7.36
C LEU A 84 16.92 30.05 -6.87
N GLU A 85 16.14 31.13 -6.89
CA GLU A 85 14.71 31.10 -6.53
C GLU A 85 13.89 30.16 -7.42
N GLN A 86 14.16 30.18 -8.73
CA GLN A 86 13.53 29.25 -9.68
C GLN A 86 13.91 27.79 -9.38
N GLN A 87 15.20 27.53 -9.10
CA GLN A 87 15.66 26.18 -8.73
C GLN A 87 15.01 25.70 -7.41
N ILE A 88 14.94 26.56 -6.39
CA ILE A 88 14.28 26.25 -5.12
C ILE A 88 12.80 25.96 -5.34
N THR A 89 12.11 26.76 -6.16
CA THR A 89 10.68 26.56 -6.47
C THR A 89 10.46 25.23 -7.18
N ASN A 90 11.28 24.91 -8.19
CA ASN A 90 11.22 23.64 -8.92
C ASN A 90 11.48 22.46 -7.98
N ASN A 91 12.49 22.56 -7.12
CA ASN A 91 12.79 21.53 -6.13
C ASN A 91 11.64 21.38 -5.12
N SER A 92 11.06 22.48 -4.63
CA SER A 92 9.94 22.46 -3.69
C SER A 92 8.70 21.80 -4.31
N ASN A 93 8.40 22.10 -5.58
CA ASN A 93 7.32 21.46 -6.33
C ASN A 93 7.59 19.97 -6.56
N ALA A 94 8.84 19.59 -6.88
CA ALA A 94 9.23 18.19 -7.03
C ALA A 94 9.11 17.41 -5.71
N ILE A 95 9.54 18.02 -4.59
CA ILE A 95 9.42 17.43 -3.25
C ILE A 95 7.94 17.27 -2.88
N LYS A 96 7.11 18.28 -3.11
CA LYS A 96 5.66 18.20 -2.84
C LYS A 96 5.01 17.10 -3.66
N TYR A 97 5.30 17.06 -4.97
CA TYR A 97 4.81 16.01 -5.86
C TYR A 97 5.23 14.61 -5.38
N GLN A 98 6.48 14.44 -4.93
CA GLN A 98 6.95 13.18 -4.36
C GLN A 98 6.26 12.83 -3.02
N ALA A 99 6.06 13.81 -2.14
CA ALA A 99 5.39 13.61 -0.85
C ALA A 99 3.91 13.25 -1.00
N ASP A 100 3.24 13.77 -2.02
CA ASP A 100 1.84 13.47 -2.32
C ASP A 100 1.65 12.06 -2.94
N HIS A 101 2.72 11.38 -3.37
CA HIS A 101 2.66 10.08 -4.07
C HIS A 101 3.46 8.93 -3.42
N PHE A 102 4.40 9.18 -2.50
CA PHE A 102 5.16 8.10 -1.82
C PHE A 102 5.51 8.41 -0.36
N VAL A 103 5.34 7.40 0.50
CA VAL A 103 5.93 7.34 1.85
C VAL A 103 7.39 6.93 1.76
N THR A 104 8.17 7.43 2.71
CA THR A 104 9.60 7.28 2.93
C THR A 104 10.14 5.87 2.65
N ILE A 105 11.17 5.80 1.80
CA ILE A 105 12.07 4.65 1.69
C ILE A 105 13.19 4.86 2.70
N ASN A 106 13.22 4.04 3.76
CA ASN A 106 14.47 3.77 4.45
C ASN A 106 14.70 2.25 4.38
N ASN A 107 15.82 1.84 3.76
CA ASN A 107 16.21 0.44 3.55
C ASN A 107 15.34 -0.42 2.61
N GLY A 108 14.80 0.15 1.52
CA GLY A 108 14.12 -0.65 0.48
C GLY A 108 12.72 -1.16 0.84
N LYS A 109 12.09 -0.58 1.87
CA LYS A 109 10.74 -0.90 2.33
C LYS A 109 9.74 0.17 1.87
N LEU A 110 8.83 -0.19 0.98
CA LEU A 110 7.69 0.65 0.58
C LEU A 110 6.63 0.59 1.68
N THR A 111 6.31 1.74 2.28
CA THR A 111 5.11 1.96 3.08
C THR A 111 4.14 2.77 2.20
N ALA A 112 2.83 2.59 2.30
CA ALA A 112 1.85 3.48 1.67
C ALA A 112 0.96 4.04 2.78
N LEU A 113 0.89 5.37 2.90
CA LEU A 113 0.09 6.09 3.88
C LEU A 113 -0.76 7.09 3.10
N GLY A 114 -2.05 6.80 3.05
CA GLY A 114 -3.08 7.52 2.30
C GLY A 114 -4.19 6.55 1.92
N GLY A 115 -5.44 7.04 1.84
CA GLY A 115 -6.55 6.24 1.33
C GLY A 115 -6.29 5.81 -0.13
N VAL A 116 -6.55 4.55 -0.45
CA VAL A 116 -6.39 3.99 -1.79
C VAL A 116 -7.62 4.34 -2.63
N THR A 117 -7.69 5.57 -3.15
CA THR A 117 -8.77 5.95 -4.08
C THR A 117 -8.44 5.48 -5.49
N GLY A 118 -9.25 4.58 -6.07
CA GLY A 118 -8.98 3.99 -7.39
C GLY A 118 -8.06 2.76 -7.34
N THR A 119 -7.33 2.47 -8.42
CA THR A 119 -6.41 1.32 -8.48
C THR A 119 -4.99 1.73 -8.10
N THR A 120 -4.42 1.12 -7.06
CA THR A 120 -3.02 1.29 -6.67
C THR A 120 -2.26 -0.03 -6.85
N ALA A 121 -1.19 -0.01 -7.64
CA ALA A 121 -0.37 -1.19 -7.92
C ALA A 121 0.98 -1.14 -7.18
N ILE A 122 1.35 -2.24 -6.53
CA ILE A 122 2.64 -2.40 -5.86
C ILE A 122 3.48 -3.43 -6.61
N ALA A 123 4.47 -2.94 -7.37
CA ALA A 123 5.26 -3.75 -8.31
C ALA A 123 6.44 -4.53 -7.69
N GLY A 124 6.72 -4.34 -6.40
CA GLY A 124 7.81 -5.03 -5.68
C GLY A 124 7.41 -5.40 -4.26
N ARG A 125 8.19 -6.24 -3.57
CA ARG A 125 7.85 -6.71 -2.22
C ARG A 125 7.77 -5.52 -1.27
N GLY A 126 6.57 -5.22 -0.80
CA GLY A 126 6.27 -4.08 0.07
C GLY A 126 5.89 -4.51 1.48
N ILE A 127 6.00 -3.58 2.44
CA ILE A 127 5.39 -3.75 3.75
C ILE A 127 4.29 -2.71 3.93
N LEU A 128 3.05 -3.17 4.00
CA LEU A 128 1.92 -2.26 4.14
C LEU A 128 1.64 -1.99 5.63
N SER A 129 1.72 -0.72 6.01
CA SER A 129 1.32 -0.26 7.35
C SER A 129 -0.19 -0.29 7.51
N SER A 130 -0.65 -0.60 8.72
CA SER A 130 -2.04 -0.41 9.13
C SER A 130 -2.34 1.07 9.41
N PRO A 131 -3.60 1.52 9.23
CA PRO A 131 -4.69 0.82 8.56
C PRO A 131 -4.60 0.88 7.02
N ILE A 132 -5.28 -0.07 6.36
CA ILE A 132 -5.51 -0.07 4.92
C ILE A 132 -6.88 0.57 4.67
N ASP A 133 -6.92 1.80 4.18
CA ASP A 133 -8.17 2.47 3.83
C ASP A 133 -8.38 2.35 2.31
N LEU A 134 -9.32 1.52 1.86
CA LEU A 134 -9.56 1.25 0.44
C LEU A 134 -10.55 2.21 -0.22
N GLN A 135 -11.47 2.83 0.52
CA GLN A 135 -12.49 3.76 0.02
C GLN A 135 -13.23 3.30 -1.25
N GLY A 136 -13.48 1.99 -1.39
CA GLY A 136 -14.07 1.35 -2.57
C GLY A 136 -13.10 1.11 -3.74
N GLY A 137 -11.86 1.54 -3.64
CA GLY A 137 -10.76 1.30 -4.58
C GLY A 137 -10.22 -0.13 -4.56
N THR A 138 -9.13 -0.32 -5.30
CA THR A 138 -8.49 -1.62 -5.53
C THR A 138 -7.01 -1.55 -5.18
N LEU A 139 -6.59 -2.44 -4.28
CA LEU A 139 -5.18 -2.71 -4.02
C LEU A 139 -4.72 -3.87 -4.92
N THR A 140 -3.84 -3.56 -5.87
CA THR A 140 -3.27 -4.53 -6.81
C THR A 140 -1.86 -4.93 -6.39
N LEU A 141 -1.61 -6.23 -6.26
CA LEU A 141 -0.31 -6.79 -5.94
C LEU A 141 0.40 -7.24 -7.23
N GLY A 142 1.49 -6.58 -7.59
CA GLY A 142 2.43 -7.04 -8.62
C GLY A 142 3.48 -8.02 -8.10
N SER A 143 3.56 -8.20 -6.78
CA SER A 143 4.38 -9.20 -6.08
C SER A 143 3.85 -9.43 -4.67
N ASP A 144 4.38 -10.41 -3.95
CA ASP A 144 4.01 -10.66 -2.55
C ASP A 144 4.13 -9.41 -1.67
N MET A 145 3.12 -9.21 -0.82
CA MET A 145 3.05 -8.12 0.14
C MET A 145 3.09 -8.66 1.55
N ILE A 146 3.86 -8.02 2.44
CA ILE A 146 3.86 -8.32 3.87
C ILE A 146 3.05 -7.25 4.60
N LEU A 147 2.03 -7.65 5.35
CA LEU A 147 1.28 -6.74 6.20
C LEU A 147 2.04 -6.48 7.51
N SER A 148 1.81 -5.34 8.13
CA SER A 148 2.35 -5.03 9.46
C SER A 148 1.77 -5.94 10.56
N ASN A 149 2.38 -5.92 11.77
CA ASN A 149 2.09 -6.83 12.89
C ASN A 149 0.65 -6.78 13.44
N GLN A 150 -0.13 -5.76 13.14
CA GLN A 150 -1.58 -5.75 13.35
C GLN A 150 -2.14 -4.88 12.24
N THR A 151 -2.91 -5.46 11.32
CA THR A 151 -3.41 -4.76 10.16
C THR A 151 -4.92 -4.73 10.17
N THR A 152 -5.49 -3.54 10.01
CA THR A 152 -6.94 -3.33 9.89
C THR A 152 -7.23 -2.79 8.49
N VAL A 153 -8.30 -3.29 7.84
CA VAL A 153 -8.81 -2.71 6.60
C VAL A 153 -9.99 -1.79 6.94
N ASP A 154 -9.77 -0.48 6.96
CA ASP A 154 -10.72 0.49 7.54
C ASP A 154 -11.99 0.69 6.71
N SER A 155 -11.93 0.38 5.41
CA SER A 155 -13.06 0.56 4.51
C SER A 155 -13.10 -0.51 3.43
N SER A 156 -14.32 -0.73 2.91
CA SER A 156 -14.58 -1.72 1.85
C SER A 156 -13.81 -1.40 0.57
N GLY A 157 -13.53 -2.44 -0.23
CA GLY A 157 -12.84 -2.29 -1.50
C GLY A 157 -12.44 -3.64 -2.08
N ASN A 158 -11.45 -3.63 -2.96
CA ASN A 158 -11.01 -4.82 -3.67
C ASN A 158 -9.53 -5.14 -3.40
N PHE A 159 -9.24 -6.44 -3.32
CA PHE A 159 -7.90 -6.98 -3.44
C PHE A 159 -7.75 -7.66 -4.80
N ASP A 160 -6.81 -7.18 -5.59
CA ASP A 160 -6.36 -7.77 -6.84
C ASP A 160 -4.99 -8.41 -6.60
N LEU A 161 -4.99 -9.69 -6.22
CA LEU A 161 -3.80 -10.40 -5.76
C LEU A 161 -2.87 -10.83 -6.91
N GLN A 162 -3.37 -11.00 -8.14
CA GLN A 162 -2.62 -11.37 -9.34
C GLN A 162 -1.69 -12.58 -9.16
N SER A 163 -2.18 -13.60 -8.46
CA SER A 163 -1.47 -14.84 -8.07
C SER A 163 -0.40 -14.66 -6.99
N ASN A 164 -0.27 -13.48 -6.40
CA ASN A 164 0.66 -13.20 -5.31
C ASN A 164 0.02 -13.45 -3.93
N ALA A 165 0.87 -13.46 -2.90
CA ALA A 165 0.48 -13.61 -1.52
C ALA A 165 0.42 -12.26 -0.78
N MET A 166 -0.62 -12.10 0.02
CA MET A 166 -0.65 -11.15 1.13
C MET A 166 -0.30 -11.91 2.41
N VAL A 167 0.92 -11.69 2.91
CA VAL A 167 1.50 -12.37 4.06
C VAL A 167 1.25 -11.54 5.31
N PHE A 168 0.67 -12.15 6.33
CA PHE A 168 0.30 -11.47 7.56
C PHE A 168 1.51 -11.37 8.48
N GLY A 169 2.03 -10.15 8.70
CA GLY A 169 3.02 -9.91 9.74
C GLY A 169 2.44 -10.00 11.16
N GLY A 170 1.11 -10.02 11.27
CA GLY A 170 0.30 -10.34 12.44
C GLY A 170 -1.18 -10.31 12.05
N ASN A 171 -2.12 -10.20 12.99
CA ASN A 171 -3.56 -10.36 12.66
C ASN A 171 -4.05 -9.38 11.58
N LEU A 172 -4.90 -9.86 10.66
CA LEU A 172 -5.67 -9.03 9.73
C LEU A 172 -7.11 -8.92 10.23
N THR A 173 -7.59 -7.69 10.42
CA THR A 173 -8.95 -7.41 10.89
C THR A 173 -9.75 -6.64 9.85
N LEU A 174 -10.95 -7.15 9.56
CA LEU A 174 -12.02 -6.46 8.84
C LEU A 174 -13.02 -5.95 9.90
N PRO A 175 -13.09 -4.62 10.14
CA PRO A 175 -14.05 -3.99 11.04
C PRO A 175 -15.50 -4.18 10.61
N THR A 176 -16.42 -3.81 11.49
CA THR A 176 -17.87 -3.94 11.28
C THR A 176 -18.29 -3.30 9.94
N ASN A 177 -19.11 -4.02 9.18
CA ASN A 177 -19.62 -3.61 7.85
C ASN A 177 -18.56 -3.45 6.73
N VAL A 178 -17.30 -3.87 6.93
CA VAL A 178 -16.29 -3.86 5.87
C VAL A 178 -16.41 -5.09 4.97
N ALA A 179 -16.51 -4.87 3.67
CA ALA A 179 -16.55 -5.93 2.67
C ALA A 179 -15.32 -5.84 1.75
N ILE A 180 -14.56 -6.93 1.70
CA ILE A 180 -13.39 -7.03 0.83
C ILE A 180 -13.67 -8.04 -0.27
N LYS A 181 -13.61 -7.57 -1.52
CA LYS A 181 -13.76 -8.41 -2.69
C LYS A 181 -12.40 -8.80 -3.26
N VAL A 182 -12.15 -10.09 -3.36
CA VAL A 182 -10.97 -10.63 -4.05
C VAL A 182 -11.32 -10.85 -5.51
N ILE A 183 -10.71 -10.06 -6.40
CA ILE A 183 -11.05 -10.00 -7.83
C ILE A 183 -10.09 -10.76 -8.74
N SER A 184 -8.97 -11.25 -8.20
CA SER A 184 -8.05 -12.15 -8.89
C SER A 184 -7.48 -13.18 -7.93
N SER A 185 -7.10 -14.34 -8.46
CA SER A 185 -6.60 -15.46 -7.66
C SER A 185 -5.35 -15.07 -6.87
N GLY A 186 -5.13 -15.71 -5.72
CA GLY A 186 -3.96 -15.44 -4.88
C GLY A 186 -4.08 -16.06 -3.50
N VAL A 187 -3.23 -15.63 -2.59
CA VAL A 187 -3.10 -16.22 -1.26
C VAL A 187 -3.22 -15.15 -0.18
N LEU A 188 -4.01 -15.42 0.87
CA LEU A 188 -3.87 -14.77 2.17
C LEU A 188 -3.17 -15.75 3.11
N ASP A 189 -1.93 -15.44 3.46
CA ASP A 189 -1.07 -16.31 4.25
C ASP A 189 -0.96 -15.77 5.68
N GLY A 190 -1.61 -16.44 6.62
CA GLY A 190 -1.67 -15.97 8.00
C GLY A 190 -0.38 -16.12 8.78
N GLN A 191 0.54 -17.00 8.38
CA GLN A 191 1.76 -17.30 9.17
C GLN A 191 1.46 -17.62 10.64
N GLY A 192 0.35 -18.31 10.92
CA GLY A 192 -0.15 -18.63 12.27
C GLY A 192 -1.06 -17.56 12.89
N ASN A 193 -1.25 -16.41 12.25
CA ASN A 193 -2.08 -15.31 12.75
C ASN A 193 -3.56 -15.47 12.38
N GLU A 194 -4.36 -14.52 12.86
CA GLU A 194 -5.80 -14.54 12.68
C GLU A 194 -6.24 -13.66 11.50
N LEU A 195 -7.20 -14.17 10.72
CA LEU A 195 -8.10 -13.37 9.90
C LEU A 195 -9.37 -13.13 10.71
N LYS A 196 -9.72 -11.88 10.99
CA LYS A 196 -10.87 -11.50 11.81
C LYS A 196 -11.89 -10.74 11.00
N ASN A 197 -13.08 -11.31 10.87
CA ASN A 197 -14.27 -10.61 10.39
C ASN A 197 -15.09 -10.16 11.59
N ALA A 198 -15.21 -8.85 11.84
CA ALA A 198 -16.20 -8.31 12.77
C ALA A 198 -17.63 -8.43 12.21
N ILE A 199 -18.62 -8.00 12.99
CA ILE A 199 -20.05 -8.10 12.65
C ILE A 199 -20.33 -7.50 11.26
N ASN A 200 -21.05 -8.25 10.41
CA ASN A 200 -21.42 -7.85 9.05
C ASN A 200 -20.24 -7.55 8.11
N SER A 201 -19.01 -7.90 8.50
CA SER A 201 -17.86 -7.83 7.60
C SER A 201 -17.69 -9.14 6.85
N LYS A 202 -17.23 -9.08 5.60
CA LYS A 202 -17.20 -10.25 4.72
C LYS A 202 -16.05 -10.25 3.73
N LEU A 203 -15.58 -11.45 3.44
CA LEU A 203 -14.79 -11.71 2.24
C LEU A 203 -15.71 -12.12 1.08
N ILE A 204 -15.46 -11.57 -0.09
CA ILE A 204 -16.20 -11.88 -1.32
C ILE A 204 -15.21 -12.44 -2.32
N ILE A 205 -15.44 -13.65 -2.82
CA ILE A 205 -14.60 -14.26 -3.87
C ILE A 205 -15.33 -14.11 -5.21
N ASP A 206 -14.72 -13.41 -6.16
CA ASP A 206 -15.34 -13.16 -7.46
C ASP A 206 -15.42 -14.41 -8.35
N SER A 207 -16.08 -14.28 -9.49
CA SER A 207 -16.22 -15.36 -10.47
C SER A 207 -14.86 -15.73 -11.07
N ASN A 208 -14.60 -17.03 -11.25
CA ASN A 208 -13.33 -17.57 -11.77
C ASN A 208 -12.09 -17.22 -10.92
N VAL A 209 -12.28 -16.80 -9.67
CA VAL A 209 -11.19 -16.51 -8.72
C VAL A 209 -10.96 -17.71 -7.82
N THR A 210 -9.69 -18.03 -7.57
CA THR A 210 -9.26 -18.96 -6.53
C THR A 210 -8.56 -18.20 -5.42
N LEU A 211 -9.19 -18.13 -4.25
CA LEU A 211 -8.56 -17.61 -3.04
C LEU A 211 -8.05 -18.77 -2.20
N THR A 212 -6.77 -18.74 -1.85
CA THR A 212 -6.21 -19.64 -0.84
C THR A 212 -6.07 -18.89 0.48
N LEU A 213 -6.69 -19.42 1.52
CA LEU A 213 -6.44 -19.04 2.90
C LEU A 213 -5.54 -20.10 3.50
N ARG A 214 -4.34 -19.71 3.98
CA ARG A 214 -3.40 -20.69 4.54
C ARG A 214 -2.75 -20.27 5.84
N ASN A 215 -2.37 -21.26 6.65
CA ASN A 215 -1.66 -21.09 7.91
C ASN A 215 -2.34 -20.05 8.81
N LEU A 216 -3.65 -20.13 8.99
CA LEU A 216 -4.41 -19.09 9.68
C LEU A 216 -5.58 -19.61 10.50
N ASN A 217 -5.92 -18.85 11.53
CA ASN A 217 -7.17 -19.01 12.27
C ASN A 217 -8.18 -17.98 11.74
N TRP A 218 -9.26 -18.44 11.14
CA TRP A 218 -10.32 -17.58 10.65
C TRP A 218 -11.44 -17.46 11.67
N ARG A 219 -11.55 -16.27 12.27
CA ARG A 219 -12.62 -15.93 13.20
C ARG A 219 -13.56 -14.95 12.55
N ALA A 220 -14.85 -15.27 12.55
CA ALA A 220 -15.84 -14.39 11.94
C ALA A 220 -17.08 -14.24 12.81
N ALA A 221 -17.51 -12.99 12.94
CA ALA A 221 -18.67 -12.57 13.70
C ALA A 221 -19.82 -12.12 12.78
N GLY A 222 -21.04 -12.56 13.06
CA GLY A 222 -22.21 -12.25 12.24
C GLY A 222 -22.24 -13.04 10.93
N SER A 223 -23.08 -12.62 9.98
CA SER A 223 -23.32 -13.32 8.72
C SER A 223 -23.63 -12.33 7.58
N PRO A 224 -23.24 -12.60 6.31
CA PRO A 224 -22.40 -13.72 5.88
C PRO A 224 -20.92 -13.46 6.12
N GLN A 225 -20.18 -14.48 6.57
CA GLN A 225 -18.73 -14.42 6.81
C GLN A 225 -17.94 -14.41 5.49
N ILE A 226 -18.44 -15.17 4.51
CA ILE A 226 -17.90 -15.24 3.15
C ILE A 226 -19.01 -15.38 2.11
N GLU A 227 -18.80 -14.74 0.97
CA GLU A 227 -19.70 -14.75 -0.18
C GLU A 227 -18.92 -15.22 -1.41
N MET A 228 -19.23 -16.43 -1.89
CA MET A 228 -18.80 -16.91 -3.20
C MET A 228 -19.69 -16.23 -4.24
N ARG A 229 -19.16 -15.70 -5.35
CA ARG A 229 -19.97 -14.96 -6.35
C ARG A 229 -20.60 -15.82 -7.42
N SER A 230 -19.98 -16.95 -7.74
CA SER A 230 -20.50 -17.86 -8.76
C SER A 230 -20.15 -19.32 -8.44
N PRO A 231 -20.74 -20.27 -9.17
CA PRO A 231 -20.28 -21.66 -9.20
C PRO A 231 -18.79 -21.83 -9.57
N THR A 232 -18.20 -20.85 -10.25
CA THR A 232 -16.77 -20.91 -10.66
C THR A 232 -15.82 -20.28 -9.64
N SER A 233 -16.34 -19.69 -8.56
CA SER A 233 -15.52 -19.21 -7.44
C SER A 233 -14.95 -20.40 -6.66
N LYS A 234 -13.68 -20.31 -6.25
CA LYS A 234 -12.98 -21.37 -5.53
C LYS A 234 -12.35 -20.84 -4.23
N LEU A 235 -12.60 -21.55 -3.14
CA LEU A 235 -11.95 -21.33 -1.86
C LEU A 235 -11.06 -22.52 -1.55
N THR A 236 -9.77 -22.28 -1.33
CA THR A 236 -8.84 -23.27 -0.80
C THR A 236 -8.54 -22.93 0.64
N LEU A 237 -8.73 -23.90 1.53
CA LEU A 237 -8.34 -23.85 2.93
C LEU A 237 -7.13 -24.78 3.10
N GLN A 238 -6.01 -24.22 3.56
CA GLN A 238 -4.77 -24.97 3.73
C GLN A 238 -4.16 -24.75 5.11
N ASN A 239 -4.12 -25.78 5.97
CA ASN A 239 -3.64 -25.61 7.35
C ASN A 239 -4.37 -24.46 8.07
N THR A 240 -5.70 -24.58 8.19
CA THR A 240 -6.55 -23.50 8.72
C THR A 240 -7.57 -24.00 9.72
N ALA A 241 -7.93 -23.15 10.69
CA ALA A 241 -9.06 -23.40 11.58
C ALA A 241 -10.14 -22.33 11.40
N LEU A 242 -11.38 -22.76 11.21
CA LEU A 242 -12.55 -21.91 11.06
C LEU A 242 -13.33 -21.92 12.37
N CYS A 243 -13.59 -20.74 12.93
CA CYS A 243 -14.36 -20.55 14.15
C CYS A 243 -15.35 -19.41 13.94
N PHE A 244 -16.58 -19.76 13.54
CA PHE A 244 -17.65 -18.79 13.29
C PHE A 244 -18.61 -18.73 14.48
N ASP A 245 -19.13 -17.53 14.79
CA ASP A 245 -20.06 -17.29 15.90
C ASP A 245 -21.56 -17.46 15.52
N ARG A 246 -21.81 -17.82 14.27
CA ARG A 246 -23.11 -18.06 13.65
C ARG A 246 -22.99 -19.22 12.67
N ASP A 247 -24.12 -19.88 12.42
CA ASP A 247 -24.24 -20.85 11.35
C ASP A 247 -23.79 -20.26 10.01
N TYR A 248 -23.07 -21.07 9.25
CA TYR A 248 -22.57 -20.71 7.93
C TYR A 248 -23.09 -21.69 6.88
N SER A 249 -23.47 -21.15 5.72
CA SER A 249 -23.89 -21.92 4.57
C SER A 249 -22.97 -21.63 3.38
N PHE A 250 -22.22 -22.65 2.95
CA PHE A 250 -21.44 -22.62 1.72
C PHE A 250 -22.37 -22.91 0.54
N THR A 251 -22.93 -21.85 -0.06
CA THR A 251 -24.08 -21.93 -0.97
C THR A 251 -23.75 -22.16 -2.44
N GLN A 252 -22.53 -21.82 -2.88
CA GLN A 252 -22.06 -22.00 -4.24
C GLN A 252 -20.54 -21.99 -4.31
N GLY A 253 -20.00 -22.37 -5.47
CA GLY A 253 -18.54 -22.46 -5.69
C GLY A 253 -17.96 -23.76 -5.15
N GLN A 254 -16.65 -23.90 -5.28
CA GLN A 254 -15.91 -25.10 -4.89
C GLN A 254 -15.05 -24.84 -3.65
N LEU A 255 -15.01 -25.81 -2.75
CA LEU A 255 -14.14 -25.84 -1.57
C LEU A 255 -13.02 -26.87 -1.79
N PHE A 256 -11.80 -26.48 -1.49
CA PHE A 256 -10.62 -27.36 -1.51
C PHE A 256 -10.00 -27.40 -0.12
N ILE A 257 -9.82 -28.61 0.40
CA ILE A 257 -9.17 -28.88 1.68
C ILE A 257 -7.76 -29.41 1.40
N GLN A 258 -6.75 -28.74 1.95
CA GLN A 258 -5.34 -29.11 1.86
C GLN A 258 -4.72 -29.12 3.25
N ASP A 259 -3.85 -30.09 3.51
CA ASP A 259 -3.27 -30.34 4.84
C ASP A 259 -4.39 -30.48 5.89
N ASP A 260 -4.20 -29.95 7.10
CA ASP A 260 -5.19 -30.03 8.17
C ASP A 260 -6.16 -28.84 8.15
N VAL A 261 -7.46 -29.09 8.05
CA VAL A 261 -8.49 -28.04 8.14
C VAL A 261 -9.50 -28.37 9.23
N PHE A 262 -9.67 -27.44 10.17
CA PHE A 262 -10.55 -27.61 11.32
C PHE A 262 -11.80 -26.74 11.19
N ILE A 263 -12.97 -27.35 11.28
CA ILE A 263 -14.22 -26.67 11.58
C ILE A 263 -14.41 -26.77 13.09
N THR A 264 -14.46 -25.63 13.78
CA THR A 264 -14.47 -25.54 15.25
C THR A 264 -15.58 -24.62 15.75
N GLY A 265 -15.75 -24.57 17.08
CA GLY A 265 -16.82 -23.83 17.74
C GLY A 265 -18.10 -24.67 17.87
N THR A 266 -19.24 -24.02 18.04
CA THR A 266 -20.53 -24.69 18.32
C THR A 266 -21.58 -24.47 17.24
N ASN A 267 -21.22 -23.81 16.14
CA ASN A 267 -22.15 -23.43 15.10
C ASN A 267 -22.13 -24.42 13.94
N LYS A 268 -23.19 -24.38 13.12
CA LYS A 268 -23.34 -25.29 11.99
C LYS A 268 -22.58 -24.81 10.76
N PHE A 269 -21.82 -25.71 10.15
CA PHE A 269 -21.31 -25.56 8.79
C PHE A 269 -22.20 -26.34 7.83
N SER A 270 -22.87 -25.67 6.90
CA SER A 270 -23.77 -26.29 5.92
C SER A 270 -23.16 -26.24 4.52
N TYR A 271 -22.93 -27.41 3.92
CA TYR A 271 -22.59 -27.54 2.52
C TYR A 271 -23.87 -27.56 1.68
N VAL A 272 -24.12 -26.46 0.95
CA VAL A 272 -25.33 -26.26 0.13
C VAL A 272 -25.01 -26.12 -1.37
N SER A 273 -23.73 -25.88 -1.71
CA SER A 273 -23.25 -25.77 -3.08
C SER A 273 -23.56 -27.02 -3.90
N THR A 274 -23.91 -26.81 -5.16
CA THR A 274 -24.08 -27.87 -6.17
C THR A 274 -22.78 -28.26 -6.85
N GLU A 275 -21.70 -27.52 -6.58
CA GLU A 275 -20.41 -27.79 -7.19
C GLU A 275 -19.68 -28.88 -6.41
N THR A 276 -18.73 -29.54 -7.06
CA THR A 276 -17.88 -30.53 -6.39
C THR A 276 -16.74 -29.85 -5.64
N SER A 277 -16.57 -30.24 -4.37
CA SER A 277 -15.48 -29.89 -3.48
C SER A 277 -14.57 -31.09 -3.23
N TYR A 278 -13.33 -30.83 -2.83
CA TYR A 278 -12.28 -31.83 -2.79
C TYR A 278 -11.49 -31.78 -1.49
N ILE A 279 -11.18 -32.96 -0.97
CA ILE A 279 -10.17 -33.18 0.06
C ILE A 279 -8.96 -33.78 -0.65
N ALA A 280 -7.82 -33.08 -0.59
CA ALA A 280 -6.61 -33.49 -1.27
C ALA A 280 -5.99 -34.76 -0.63
N PRO A 281 -5.04 -35.44 -1.31
CA PRO A 281 -4.26 -36.49 -0.70
C PRO A 281 -3.55 -36.01 0.58
N HIS A 282 -3.42 -36.89 1.57
CA HIS A 282 -2.80 -36.62 2.87
C HIS A 282 -3.34 -35.37 3.60
N SER A 283 -4.61 -35.02 3.33
CA SER A 283 -5.28 -33.87 3.92
C SER A 283 -6.49 -34.34 4.71
N THR A 284 -6.78 -33.65 5.80
CA THR A 284 -7.79 -34.08 6.76
C THR A 284 -8.74 -32.93 7.05
N LEU A 285 -10.04 -33.18 6.85
CA LEU A 285 -11.11 -32.26 7.25
C LEU A 285 -11.64 -32.69 8.63
N TYR A 286 -11.39 -31.87 9.64
CA TYR A 286 -11.84 -32.10 11.01
C TYR A 286 -13.14 -31.35 11.31
N PHE A 287 -14.09 -32.06 11.90
CA PHE A 287 -15.23 -31.49 12.58
C PHE A 287 -15.05 -31.71 14.08
N ASP A 288 -14.68 -30.63 14.77
CA ASP A 288 -14.33 -30.65 16.19
C ASP A 288 -15.58 -30.73 17.08
N LYS A 289 -15.36 -30.86 18.39
CA LYS A 289 -16.38 -31.09 19.40
C LYS A 289 -17.50 -30.07 19.35
N ASN A 290 -18.74 -30.57 19.46
CA ASN A 290 -19.97 -29.78 19.46
C ASN A 290 -20.25 -29.00 18.17
N THR A 291 -19.48 -29.22 17.11
CA THR A 291 -19.82 -28.68 15.79
C THR A 291 -20.98 -29.45 15.17
N THR A 292 -21.69 -28.79 14.24
CA THR A 292 -22.66 -29.46 13.38
C THR A 292 -22.24 -29.34 11.94
N PHE A 293 -22.08 -30.45 11.23
CA PHE A 293 -21.95 -30.48 9.79
C PHE A 293 -23.30 -30.81 9.16
N SER A 294 -23.72 -30.04 8.15
CA SER A 294 -24.92 -30.32 7.38
C SER A 294 -24.59 -30.48 5.90
N TYR A 295 -25.06 -31.56 5.29
CA TYR A 295 -24.92 -31.81 3.86
C TYR A 295 -26.29 -31.73 3.18
N SER A 296 -26.53 -30.67 2.41
CA SER A 296 -27.80 -30.43 1.72
C SER A 296 -27.56 -29.63 0.42
N PRO A 297 -26.86 -30.22 -0.57
CA PRO A 297 -26.66 -29.58 -1.86
C PRO A 297 -28.01 -29.42 -2.58
N ARG A 298 -28.54 -28.18 -2.59
CA ARG A 298 -29.92 -27.78 -2.94
C ARG A 298 -30.96 -28.03 -1.84
N LEU A 299 -31.53 -26.92 -1.37
CA LEU A 299 -32.52 -26.88 -0.28
C LEU A 299 -33.98 -27.20 -0.68
N ILE A 300 -34.29 -27.25 -1.99
CA ILE A 300 -35.70 -27.16 -2.46
C ILE A 300 -36.21 -28.36 -3.28
N THR A 301 -35.35 -29.31 -3.63
CA THR A 301 -35.73 -30.50 -4.42
C THR A 301 -34.92 -31.71 -4.01
N ARG A 302 -35.49 -32.91 -4.19
CA ARG A 302 -34.76 -34.18 -4.02
C ARG A 302 -33.50 -34.18 -4.89
N HIS A 303 -32.35 -34.55 -4.31
CA HIS A 303 -31.07 -34.62 -5.03
C HIS A 303 -31.02 -35.84 -5.94
N THR A 304 -30.29 -35.70 -7.05
CA THR A 304 -29.88 -36.81 -7.92
C THR A 304 -28.76 -37.63 -7.25
N GLN A 305 -28.54 -38.87 -7.70
CA GLN A 305 -27.45 -39.72 -7.18
C GLN A 305 -26.07 -39.04 -7.31
N SER A 306 -25.85 -38.27 -8.40
CA SER A 306 -24.60 -37.51 -8.60
C SER A 306 -24.41 -36.36 -7.61
N GLU A 307 -25.49 -35.80 -7.08
CA GLU A 307 -25.46 -34.69 -6.11
C GLU A 307 -25.25 -35.18 -4.68
N ARG A 308 -25.34 -36.50 -4.42
CA ARG A 308 -25.00 -37.11 -3.13
C ARG A 308 -23.48 -37.23 -2.92
N ASN A 309 -22.66 -37.05 -3.95
CA ASN A 309 -21.19 -37.23 -3.91
C ASN A 309 -20.47 -35.97 -4.41
N LEU A 310 -20.75 -34.84 -3.75
CA LEU A 310 -20.15 -33.53 -4.09
C LEU A 310 -18.98 -33.14 -3.19
N ILE A 311 -18.67 -33.90 -2.13
CA ILE A 311 -17.41 -33.75 -1.38
C ILE A 311 -16.60 -35.01 -1.65
N LYS A 312 -15.53 -34.87 -2.43
CA LYS A 312 -14.71 -35.99 -2.89
C LYS A 312 -13.40 -36.07 -2.12
N MET A 313 -13.14 -37.24 -1.55
CA MET A 313 -11.81 -37.65 -1.13
C MET A 313 -11.02 -38.08 -2.36
N THR A 314 -9.90 -37.42 -2.62
CA THR A 314 -9.20 -37.54 -3.92
C THR A 314 -8.56 -38.90 -4.09
N ASP A 315 -8.04 -39.48 -3.00
CA ASP A 315 -7.54 -40.85 -2.98
C ASP A 315 -7.70 -41.49 -1.58
N ALA A 316 -7.11 -42.68 -1.39
CA ALA A 316 -7.19 -43.44 -0.14
C ALA A 316 -6.54 -42.75 1.08
N THR A 317 -5.75 -41.71 0.85
CA THR A 317 -5.03 -40.95 1.90
C THR A 317 -5.74 -39.66 2.29
N SER A 318 -6.83 -39.29 1.62
CA SER A 318 -7.72 -38.21 2.03
C SER A 318 -8.57 -38.64 3.22
N GLU A 319 -8.81 -37.73 4.17
CA GLU A 319 -9.42 -38.08 5.45
C GLU A 319 -10.53 -37.10 5.87
N ILE A 320 -11.54 -37.63 6.56
CA ILE A 320 -12.52 -36.86 7.31
C ILE A 320 -12.53 -37.35 8.75
N TYR A 321 -12.49 -36.42 9.70
CA TYR A 321 -12.43 -36.72 11.12
C TYR A 321 -13.64 -36.11 11.84
N PHE A 322 -14.42 -36.95 12.50
CA PHE A 322 -15.58 -36.54 13.30
C PHE A 322 -15.30 -36.77 14.79
N ASP A 323 -15.18 -35.70 15.56
CA ASP A 323 -14.98 -35.75 17.02
C ASP A 323 -16.14 -35.06 17.76
N GLU A 324 -16.91 -35.82 18.53
CA GLU A 324 -18.01 -35.31 19.37
C GLU A 324 -18.97 -34.34 18.64
N CYS A 325 -19.21 -34.58 17.35
CA CYS A 325 -19.94 -33.67 16.46
C CYS A 325 -21.32 -34.23 16.06
N THR A 326 -22.13 -33.39 15.42
CA THR A 326 -23.42 -33.78 14.83
C THR A 326 -23.37 -33.71 13.31
N LEU A 327 -23.81 -34.77 12.63
CA LEU A 327 -24.03 -34.80 11.19
C LEU A 327 -25.53 -34.67 10.90
N GLN A 328 -25.90 -33.71 10.07
CA GLN A 328 -27.27 -33.49 9.60
C GLN A 328 -27.35 -33.73 8.10
N LEU A 329 -28.09 -34.76 7.71
CA LEU A 329 -28.26 -35.20 6.33
C LEU A 329 -29.75 -35.15 5.97
N PRO A 330 -30.37 -33.95 5.94
CA PRO A 330 -31.83 -33.78 5.94
C PRO A 330 -32.54 -34.31 4.67
N ASP A 331 -31.84 -34.35 3.54
CA ASP A 331 -32.44 -34.66 2.23
C ASP A 331 -32.04 -36.04 1.70
N SER A 332 -31.39 -36.10 0.52
CA SER A 332 -31.01 -37.35 -0.16
C SER A 332 -29.81 -38.07 0.48
N GLY A 333 -29.43 -37.73 1.71
CA GLY A 333 -28.24 -38.28 2.36
C GLY A 333 -26.94 -37.82 1.71
N TRP A 334 -25.87 -38.55 1.98
CA TRP A 334 -24.51 -38.21 1.56
C TRP A 334 -23.77 -39.49 1.22
N GLN A 335 -23.15 -39.55 0.04
CA GLN A 335 -22.30 -40.65 -0.38
C GLN A 335 -20.84 -40.20 -0.36
N LEU A 336 -20.01 -41.00 0.27
CA LEU A 336 -18.57 -40.85 0.27
C LEU A 336 -17.92 -42.07 -0.38
N THR A 337 -16.86 -41.81 -1.15
CA THR A 337 -16.08 -42.82 -1.88
C THR A 337 -14.59 -42.51 -1.75
N SER A 338 -13.77 -43.56 -1.60
CA SER A 338 -12.32 -43.47 -1.31
C SER A 338 -11.98 -42.85 0.05
N GLY A 339 -10.74 -43.01 0.51
CA GLY A 339 -10.25 -42.33 1.71
C GLY A 339 -10.59 -43.02 3.03
N THR A 340 -10.37 -42.30 4.13
CA THR A 340 -10.61 -42.78 5.50
C THR A 340 -11.54 -41.86 6.27
N ILE A 341 -12.53 -42.43 6.96
CA ILE A 341 -13.36 -41.70 7.93
C ILE A 341 -13.00 -42.16 9.33
N TYR A 342 -12.73 -41.20 10.21
CA TYR A 342 -12.53 -41.43 11.63
C TYR A 342 -13.74 -40.95 12.42
N PHE A 343 -14.17 -41.78 13.36
CA PHE A 343 -15.14 -41.42 14.38
C PHE A 343 -14.45 -41.49 15.75
N GLU A 344 -14.47 -40.37 16.48
CA GLU A 344 -13.99 -40.27 17.86
C GLU A 344 -15.09 -39.71 18.76
N ASN A 345 -15.12 -40.19 20.01
CA ASN A 345 -16.13 -39.81 20.99
C ASN A 345 -17.56 -39.98 20.44
N LYS A 346 -18.52 -39.22 20.97
CA LYS A 346 -19.93 -39.37 20.58
C LYS A 346 -20.25 -38.60 19.30
N VAL A 347 -20.35 -39.29 18.18
CA VAL A 347 -20.82 -38.72 16.91
C VAL A 347 -22.30 -39.05 16.72
N THR A 348 -23.12 -38.03 16.48
CA THR A 348 -24.57 -38.21 16.25
C THR A 348 -24.92 -37.93 14.79
N VAL A 349 -25.58 -38.87 14.12
CA VAL A 349 -26.00 -38.76 12.73
C VAL A 349 -27.52 -38.68 12.67
N TYR A 350 -28.04 -37.61 12.07
CA TYR A 350 -29.43 -37.47 11.69
C TYR A 350 -29.53 -37.60 10.17
N GLY A 351 -30.20 -38.64 9.69
CA GLY A 351 -30.33 -38.89 8.26
C GLY A 351 -31.69 -39.42 7.88
N ASN A 352 -31.86 -39.77 6.60
CA ASN A 352 -33.09 -40.35 6.10
C ASN A 352 -33.23 -41.81 6.55
N THR A 353 -34.45 -42.34 6.62
CA THR A 353 -34.74 -43.72 7.06
C THR A 353 -34.69 -44.75 5.92
N THR A 354 -34.36 -44.34 4.70
CA THR A 354 -34.29 -45.22 3.52
C THR A 354 -32.88 -45.35 3.00
N GLN A 355 -32.57 -46.50 2.37
CA GLN A 355 -31.27 -46.75 1.75
C GLN A 355 -30.96 -45.77 0.60
N GLU A 356 -31.97 -45.39 -0.18
CA GLU A 356 -31.81 -44.48 -1.34
C GLU A 356 -31.27 -43.10 -0.95
N ASN A 357 -31.61 -42.64 0.26
CA ASN A 357 -31.23 -41.33 0.80
C ASN A 357 -30.32 -41.47 2.03
N SER A 358 -29.53 -42.55 2.09
CA SER A 358 -28.72 -42.91 3.25
C SER A 358 -27.43 -42.09 3.36
N PHE A 359 -26.80 -42.17 4.53
CA PHE A 359 -25.37 -41.94 4.63
C PHE A 359 -24.65 -43.18 4.05
N GLU A 360 -24.18 -43.05 2.82
CA GLU A 360 -23.60 -44.14 2.05
C GLU A 360 -22.08 -44.08 2.08
N ILE A 361 -21.47 -45.21 2.42
CA ILE A 361 -20.03 -45.39 2.49
C ILE A 361 -19.64 -46.41 1.43
N GLY A 362 -18.99 -45.93 0.37
CA GLY A 362 -18.64 -46.72 -0.80
C GLY A 362 -19.63 -46.59 -1.96
N ASN A 363 -19.36 -47.33 -3.04
CA ASN A 363 -20.18 -47.34 -4.27
C ASN A 363 -20.27 -48.73 -4.94
N GLY A 364 -19.87 -49.79 -4.25
CA GLY A 364 -19.84 -51.15 -4.79
C GLY A 364 -18.68 -51.44 -5.74
N LEU A 365 -17.70 -50.54 -5.86
CA LEU A 365 -16.51 -50.69 -6.71
C LEU A 365 -15.25 -50.57 -5.87
N ALA A 366 -14.20 -51.34 -6.22
CA ALA A 366 -12.96 -51.37 -5.45
C ALA A 366 -12.27 -49.99 -5.36
N SER A 367 -12.45 -49.15 -6.39
CA SER A 367 -11.95 -47.78 -6.40
C SER A 367 -12.70 -46.82 -5.49
N GLY A 368 -13.90 -47.19 -5.00
CA GLY A 368 -14.69 -46.41 -4.07
C GLY A 368 -14.72 -46.96 -2.66
N ASP A 369 -14.01 -48.07 -2.40
CA ASP A 369 -13.89 -48.65 -1.05
C ASP A 369 -13.26 -47.62 -0.10
N MET A 370 -13.85 -47.52 1.08
CA MET A 370 -13.42 -46.59 2.12
C MET A 370 -12.98 -47.35 3.36
N ASN A 371 -12.02 -46.77 4.07
CA ASN A 371 -11.64 -47.21 5.39
C ASN A 371 -12.48 -46.49 6.44
N ILE A 372 -13.02 -47.24 7.42
CA ILE A 372 -13.75 -46.68 8.56
C ILE A 372 -12.97 -47.02 9.83
N GLN A 373 -12.63 -46.01 10.61
CA GLN A 373 -11.90 -46.16 11.85
C GLN A 373 -12.75 -45.66 13.02
N LEU A 374 -13.09 -46.56 13.93
CA LEU A 374 -13.73 -46.24 15.21
C LEU A 374 -12.65 -46.13 16.27
N LEU A 375 -12.36 -44.92 16.72
CA LEU A 375 -11.28 -44.65 17.66
C LEU A 375 -11.72 -44.89 19.12
N SER A 376 -10.78 -44.74 20.06
CA SER A 376 -11.06 -44.98 21.48
C SER A 376 -12.18 -44.07 21.98
N GLY A 377 -13.25 -44.67 22.52
CA GLY A 377 -14.41 -43.93 23.01
C GLY A 377 -15.45 -43.57 21.95
N ALA A 378 -15.26 -43.98 20.69
CA ALA A 378 -16.23 -43.76 19.62
C ALA A 378 -17.60 -44.37 19.96
N LEU A 379 -18.63 -43.53 19.93
CA LEU A 379 -20.03 -43.90 20.04
C LEU A 379 -20.79 -43.26 18.87
N LEU A 380 -21.20 -44.07 17.91
CA LEU A 380 -21.98 -43.60 16.77
C LEU A 380 -23.48 -43.74 17.05
N ASN A 381 -24.15 -42.62 17.30
CA ASN A 381 -25.60 -42.56 17.44
C ASN A 381 -26.24 -42.26 16.09
N ASN A 382 -26.83 -43.27 15.46
CA ASN A 382 -27.50 -43.11 14.17
C ASN A 382 -29.02 -43.01 14.31
N PHE A 383 -29.58 -41.90 13.84
CA PHE A 383 -31.02 -41.64 13.67
C PHE A 383 -31.35 -41.52 12.19
N GLY A 384 -31.16 -42.61 11.45
CA GLY A 384 -31.32 -42.70 10.00
C GLY A 384 -30.86 -44.04 9.47
N TYR A 385 -30.56 -44.11 8.17
CA TYR A 385 -30.02 -45.28 7.49
C TYR A 385 -28.57 -45.00 7.09
N ILE A 386 -27.65 -45.85 7.55
CA ILE A 386 -26.25 -45.88 7.11
C ILE A 386 -26.10 -47.10 6.20
N TYR A 387 -25.67 -46.87 4.95
CA TYR A 387 -25.47 -47.93 3.98
C TYR A 387 -23.99 -48.14 3.70
N TYR A 388 -23.46 -49.29 4.07
CA TYR A 388 -22.10 -49.69 3.72
C TYR A 388 -22.12 -50.48 2.42
N ASN A 389 -21.45 -49.97 1.38
CA ASN A 389 -21.51 -50.46 0.00
C ASN A 389 -20.08 -50.73 -0.55
N PRO A 390 -19.34 -51.72 -0.01
CA PRO A 390 -18.01 -52.08 -0.47
C PRO A 390 -18.04 -52.93 -1.75
N SER A 391 -16.87 -53.15 -2.35
CA SER A 391 -16.71 -53.86 -3.61
C SER A 391 -16.87 -55.38 -3.57
N ASN A 392 -16.71 -56.03 -2.41
CA ASN A 392 -17.14 -57.41 -2.07
C ASN A 392 -16.88 -57.73 -0.59
#